data_AF-A0A418FA40-F1
#
_entry.id   AF-A0A418FA40-F1
#
_cell.length_a   1.000
_cell.length_b   1.000
_cell.length_c   1.000
_cell.angle_alpha   90.00
_cell.angle_beta   90.00
_cell.angle_gamma   90.00
#
_symmetry.space_group_name_H-M   'P 1'
#
loop_
_entity.id
_entity.type
_entity.pdbx_description
1 polymer ?
#
loop_
_entity_poly.entity_id
_entity_poly.type
_entity_poly.pdbx_seq_one_letter_code
_entity_poly.pdbx_strand_id
1 'polypeptide(L)' 'TLGVMHKHVAETAAPKRAKARNHRDGQRSMKLAKFALSDFVLVGRARQHPGKITLRCKGPFRVVKVVSDYLMEI' A
#
# COMPACT_ATOMS: atom_id res chain seq x y z
N THR A 1 18.84 -26.40 -21.78
CA THR A 1 17.62 -27.13 -22.21
C THR A 1 16.43 -26.71 -21.36
N LEU A 2 15.24 -26.65 -21.96
CA LEU A 2 13.98 -26.21 -21.33
C LEU A 2 13.70 -26.89 -19.97
N GLY A 3 14.08 -28.17 -19.81
CA GLY A 3 13.93 -28.91 -18.56
C GLY A 3 14.69 -28.32 -17.36
N VAL A 4 15.86 -27.69 -17.57
CA VAL A 4 16.64 -27.06 -16.50
C VAL A 4 15.92 -25.79 -16.00
N MET A 5 15.31 -25.04 -16.91
CA MET A 5 14.53 -23.84 -16.55
C MET A 5 13.25 -24.20 -15.80
N HIS A 6 12.52 -25.24 -16.25
CA HIS A 6 11.31 -25.71 -15.55
C HIS A 6 11.60 -26.21 -14.13
N LYS A 7 12.70 -26.96 -13.95
CA LYS A 7 13.13 -27.43 -12.63
C LYS A 7 13.44 -26.25 -11.69
N HIS A 8 14.21 -25.27 -12.16
CA HIS A 8 14.55 -24.10 -11.36
C HIS A 8 13.33 -23.24 -10.97
N VAL A 9 12.35 -23.09 -11.88
CA VAL A 9 11.11 -22.37 -11.58
C VAL A 9 10.28 -23.12 -10.55
N ALA A 10 10.15 -24.45 -10.68
CA ALA A 10 9.40 -25.27 -9.73
C ALA A 10 10.02 -25.21 -8.32
N GLU A 11 11.35 -25.31 -8.23
CA GLU A 11 12.10 -25.25 -6.97
C GLU A 11 12.03 -23.86 -6.30
N THR A 12 12.03 -22.78 -7.08
CA THR A 12 12.07 -21.40 -6.53
C THR A 12 10.69 -20.76 -6.33
N ALA A 13 9.63 -21.31 -6.92
CA ALA A 13 8.29 -20.72 -6.84
C ALA A 13 7.73 -20.68 -5.42
N ALA A 14 7.78 -21.79 -4.68
CA ALA A 14 7.26 -21.88 -3.32
C ALA A 14 7.95 -20.89 -2.34
N PRO A 15 9.29 -20.82 -2.26
CA PRO A 15 9.97 -19.85 -1.39
C PRO A 15 9.70 -18.40 -1.80
N LYS A 16 9.60 -18.09 -3.10
CA LYS A 16 9.21 -16.75 -3.58
C LYS A 16 7.80 -16.37 -3.12
N ARG A 17 6.84 -17.29 -3.21
CA ARG A 17 5.46 -17.07 -2.73
C ARG A 17 5.42 -16.91 -1.22
N ALA A 18 6.19 -17.69 -0.46
CA ALA A 18 6.29 -17.56 1.00
C ALA A 18 6.86 -16.19 1.39
N LYS A 19 7.96 -15.76 0.75
CA LYS A 19 8.55 -14.44 0.98
C LYS A 19 7.56 -13.30 0.70
N ALA A 20 6.81 -13.38 -0.40
CA ALA A 20 5.79 -12.39 -0.74
C ALA A 20 4.59 -12.39 0.22
N ARG A 21 4.24 -13.53 0.83
CA ARG A 21 3.21 -13.60 1.88
C ARG A 21 3.71 -12.98 3.17
N ASN A 22 4.88 -13.40 3.65
CA ASN A 22 5.48 -12.87 4.87
C ASN A 22 5.69 -11.35 4.81
N HIS A 23 6.06 -10.82 3.64
CA HIS A 23 6.16 -9.38 3.44
C HIS A 23 4.80 -8.67 3.58
N ARG A 24 3.73 -9.25 3.03
CA ARG A 24 2.37 -8.72 3.18
C ARG A 24 1.88 -8.80 4.63
N ASP A 25 2.16 -9.91 5.30
CA ASP A 25 1.80 -10.08 6.72
C ASP A 25 2.56 -9.09 7.61
N GLY A 26 3.83 -8.81 7.30
CA GLY A 26 4.62 -7.78 7.98
C GLY A 26 4.07 -6.35 7.79
N GLN A 27 3.41 -6.08 6.66
CA GLN A 27 2.74 -4.80 6.40
C GLN A 27 1.31 -4.72 6.96
N ARG A 28 0.76 -5.84 7.45
CA ARG A 28 -0.61 -5.93 7.99
C ARG A 28 -0.81 -5.17 9.31
N SER A 29 0.27 -4.72 9.93
CA SER A 29 0.25 -3.94 11.17
C SER A 29 -0.15 -2.47 10.99
N MET A 30 -0.27 -1.96 9.74
CA MET A 30 -0.76 -0.61 9.50
C MET A 30 -2.26 -0.51 9.81
N LYS A 31 -2.59 0.03 10.98
CA LYS A 31 -3.96 0.35 11.36
C LYS A 31 -4.36 1.67 10.69
N LEU A 32 -5.32 1.61 9.77
CA LEU A 32 -5.88 2.81 9.14
C LEU A 32 -6.78 3.56 10.13
N ALA A 33 -6.74 4.89 10.03
CA ALA A 33 -7.72 5.73 10.68
C ALA A 33 -9.08 5.52 10.00
N LYS A 34 -10.13 5.31 10.80
CA LYS A 34 -11.51 5.28 10.32
C LYS A 34 -12.05 6.70 10.38
N PHE A 35 -12.28 7.30 9.22
CA PHE A 35 -12.89 8.62 9.14
C PHE A 35 -14.40 8.50 8.97
N ALA A 36 -15.11 9.50 9.46
CA ALA A 36 -16.55 9.63 9.37
C ALA A 36 -16.94 10.85 8.52
N LEU A 37 -18.22 10.91 8.18
CA LEU A 37 -18.80 12.09 7.53
C LEU A 37 -18.56 13.33 8.38
N SER A 38 -18.13 14.42 7.74
CA SER A 38 -17.79 15.71 8.37
C SER A 38 -16.46 15.78 9.12
N ASP A 39 -15.67 14.70 9.18
CA ASP A 39 -14.29 14.78 9.66
C ASP A 39 -13.46 15.70 8.76
N PHE A 40 -12.43 16.33 9.32
CA PHE A 40 -11.47 17.13 8.57
C PHE A 40 -10.16 16.38 8.36
N VAL A 41 -9.68 16.33 7.11
CA VAL A 41 -8.49 15.57 6.73
C VAL A 41 -7.49 16.42 5.93
N LEU A 42 -6.23 16.02 5.98
CA LEU A 42 -5.18 16.53 5.10
C LEU A 42 -4.87 15.52 4.01
N VAL A 43 -4.76 15.99 2.77
CA VAL A 43 -4.39 15.15 1.62
C VAL A 43 -2.90 15.23 1.40
N GLY A 44 -2.20 14.13 1.68
CA GLY A 44 -0.79 13.97 1.38
C GLY A 44 -0.56 13.39 -0.01
N ARG A 45 0.28 14.05 -0.82
CA ARG A 45 0.83 13.49 -2.06
C ARG A 45 2.32 13.23 -1.86
N ALA A 46 2.69 11.96 -1.80
CA ALA A 46 4.09 11.56 -1.81
C ALA A 46 4.68 11.75 -3.21
N ARG A 47 5.88 12.32 -3.29
CA ARG A 47 6.70 12.36 -4.50
C ARG A 47 8.07 11.78 -4.19
N GLN A 48 8.47 10.83 -5.01
CA GLN A 48 9.79 10.24 -4.91
C GLN A 48 10.78 11.04 -5.76
N HIS A 49 11.92 11.36 -5.16
CA HIS A 49 13.09 11.93 -5.80
C HIS A 49 14.26 10.97 -5.62
N PRO A 50 15.34 11.08 -6.43
CA PRO A 50 16.56 10.33 -6.18
C PRO A 50 17.07 10.60 -4.74
N GLY A 51 17.12 9.55 -3.92
CA GLY A 51 17.61 9.62 -2.53
C GLY A 51 16.70 10.31 -1.50
N LYS A 52 15.52 10.84 -1.89
CA LYS A 52 14.60 11.53 -0.96
C LYS A 52 13.13 11.29 -1.32
N ILE A 53 12.26 11.34 -0.32
CA ILE A 53 10.80 11.35 -0.51
C ILE A 53 10.26 12.64 0.09
N THR A 54 9.41 13.34 -0.64
CA THR A 54 8.71 14.52 -0.16
C THR A 54 7.22 14.22 -0.02
N LEU A 55 6.59 14.69 1.06
CA LEU A 55 5.15 14.60 1.26
C LEU A 55 4.55 16.00 1.18
N ARG A 56 3.78 16.27 0.13
CA ARG A 56 3.07 17.54 -0.01
C ARG A 56 1.65 17.39 0.51
N CYS A 57 1.36 18.03 1.64
CA CYS A 57 0.02 18.06 2.23
C CYS A 57 -0.79 19.25 1.70
N LYS A 58 -2.12 19.08 1.61
CA LYS A 58 -3.09 20.14 1.35
C LYS A 58 -4.29 19.97 2.29
N GLY A 59 -4.98 21.07 2.62
CA GLY A 59 -6.21 21.06 3.40
C GLY A 59 -6.21 22.11 4.52
N PRO A 60 -7.15 22.03 5.48
CA PRO A 60 -8.05 20.89 5.73
C PRO A 60 -9.22 20.79 4.75
N PHE A 61 -9.61 19.56 4.42
CA PHE A 61 -10.81 19.25 3.63
C PHE A 61 -11.82 18.50 4.49
N ARG A 62 -13.10 18.69 4.21
CA ARG A 62 -14.17 18.04 4.98
C ARG A 62 -14.63 16.80 4.24
N VAL A 63 -14.62 15.65 4.90
CA VAL A 63 -15.15 14.40 4.34
C VAL A 63 -16.64 14.57 4.05
N VAL A 64 -17.03 14.46 2.78
CA VAL A 64 -18.43 14.54 2.32
C VAL A 64 -19.04 13.18 2.04
N LYS A 65 -18.21 12.14 1.91
CA LYS A 65 -18.67 10.75 1.73
C LYS A 65 -17.57 9.75 2.07
N VAL A 66 -17.95 8.64 2.69
CA VAL A 66 -17.05 7.51 2.96
C VAL A 66 -17.52 6.32 2.13
N VAL A 67 -16.69 5.87 1.19
CA VAL A 67 -16.96 4.68 0.34
C VAL A 67 -16.37 3.43 0.99
N SER A 68 -15.19 3.56 1.60
CA SER A 68 -14.54 2.52 2.39
C SER A 68 -13.52 3.14 3.35
N ASP A 69 -12.86 2.32 4.18
CA ASP A 69 -11.73 2.74 5.02
C ASP A 69 -10.55 3.35 4.21
N TYR A 70 -10.54 3.19 2.88
CA TYR A 70 -9.48 3.65 1.97
C TYR A 70 -9.91 4.75 0.99
N LEU A 71 -11.22 4.91 0.76
CA LEU A 71 -11.75 5.76 -0.30
C LEU A 71 -12.83 6.66 0.26
N MET A 72 -12.61 7.96 0.12
CA MET A 72 -13.46 9.02 0.65
C MET A 72 -13.52 10.18 -0.33
N GLU A 73 -14.63 10.89 -0.34
CA GLU A 73 -14.79 12.16 -1.04
C GLU A 73 -14.63 13.28 0.00
N ILE A 74 -13.89 14.33 -0.36
CA ILE A 74 -13.41 15.42 0.51
C ILE A 74 -13.59 16.79 -0.14
#